data_AF-A0A166MV67-F1
#
_entry.id   AF-A0A166MV67-F1
#
_cell.length_a   1.000
_cell.length_b   1.000
_cell.length_c   1.000
_cell.angle_alpha   90.00
_cell.angle_beta   90.00
_cell.angle_gamma   90.00
#
_symmetry.space_group_name_H-M   'P 1'
#
loop_
_entity.id
_entity.type
_entity.pdbx_description
1 polymer ?
#
loop_
_entity_poly.entity_id
_entity_poly.type
_entity_poly.pdbx_seq_one_letter_code
_entity_poly.pdbx_strand_id
1 'polypeptide(L)'
;GRHARRKLEAFWAQVRYLIIDEISMVSCEFLQKLASIVGEAKGGSFPPVGGRPLYWPSDASLKEEEKIGRQLYEQFETVVILKQQMRTDDPVWRGFLGRLRHGACNRQDEELLQTMNMRSAQYDTTDLGEEWNEAILVTPRHAVRRRWNQAALRKHCQSSGRQLYKCRSWDTIGGRALTLRERFMLAEQNARKHYRSVQKTLEDVIELAVGMKVMITLNMQTDIDLANGARGEIVDIVLHPDEPNI
;
A
#
# COMPACT_ATOMS: atom_id res chain seq x y z
N GLY A 1 9.11 8.09 27.18
CA GLY A 1 8.83 8.95 28.36
C GLY A 1 7.61 8.42 29.12
N ARG A 2 7.54 8.62 30.45
CA ARG A 2 6.50 8.04 31.34
C ARG A 2 5.05 8.23 30.87
N HIS A 3 4.75 9.33 30.17
CA HIS A 3 3.42 9.62 29.63
C HIS A 3 3.03 8.72 28.43
N ALA A 4 3.98 8.42 27.52
CA ALA A 4 3.74 7.53 26.39
C ALA A 4 3.48 6.09 26.83
N ARG A 5 4.19 5.64 27.86
CA ARG A 5 4.02 4.30 28.44
C ARG A 5 2.63 4.10 29.06
N ARG A 6 2.13 5.07 29.83
CA ARG A 6 0.76 5.00 30.39
C ARG A 6 -0.33 4.95 29.31
N LYS A 7 -0.16 5.70 28.21
CA LYS A 7 -1.09 5.63 27.07
C LYS A 7 -1.08 4.26 26.41
N LEU A 8 0.11 3.68 26.24
CA LEU A 8 0.28 2.34 25.67
C LEU A 8 -0.36 1.26 26.57
N GLU A 9 -0.08 1.29 27.88
CA GLU A 9 -0.69 0.40 28.87
C GLU A 9 -2.22 0.51 28.86
N ALA A 10 -2.76 1.73 28.85
CA ALA A 10 -4.20 1.97 28.79
C ALA A 10 -4.83 1.45 27.48
N PHE A 11 -4.18 1.68 26.33
CA PHE A 11 -4.66 1.19 25.04
C PHE A 11 -4.72 -0.34 25.00
N TRP A 12 -3.63 -1.00 25.39
CA TRP A 12 -3.56 -2.45 25.35
C TRP A 12 -4.34 -3.13 26.48
N ALA A 13 -4.63 -2.45 27.61
CA ALA A 13 -5.26 -3.06 28.78
C ALA A 13 -6.47 -3.95 28.43
N GLN A 14 -7.37 -3.47 27.58
CA GLN A 14 -8.60 -4.17 27.21
C GLN A 14 -8.50 -5.05 25.97
N VAL A 15 -7.42 -4.94 25.18
CA VAL A 15 -7.24 -5.71 23.94
C VAL A 15 -6.96 -7.18 24.29
N ARG A 16 -7.82 -8.09 23.84
CA ARG A 16 -7.67 -9.55 24.07
C ARG A 16 -7.17 -10.32 22.86
N TYR A 17 -7.46 -9.82 21.67
CA TYR A 17 -7.10 -10.44 20.40
C TYR A 17 -6.46 -9.40 19.50
N LEU A 18 -5.39 -9.79 18.82
CA LEU A 18 -4.74 -9.02 17.76
C LEU A 18 -4.81 -9.84 16.49
N ILE A 19 -5.43 -9.27 15.44
CA ILE A 19 -5.52 -9.90 14.13
C ILE A 19 -4.56 -9.14 13.22
N ILE A 20 -3.69 -9.88 12.54
CA ILE A 20 -2.73 -9.34 11.57
C ILE A 20 -3.04 -9.98 10.23
N ASP A 21 -3.55 -9.18 9.30
CA ASP A 21 -3.73 -9.60 7.91
C ASP A 21 -2.43 -9.43 7.12
N GLU A 22 -2.28 -10.20 6.04
CA GLU A 22 -1.11 -10.18 5.16
C GLU A 22 0.24 -10.34 5.89
N ILE A 23 0.28 -11.28 6.83
CA ILE A 23 1.45 -11.59 7.67
C ILE A 23 2.74 -11.86 6.86
N SER A 24 2.61 -12.28 5.60
CA SER A 24 3.75 -12.48 4.70
C SER A 24 4.56 -11.20 4.43
N MET A 25 3.92 -10.03 4.54
CA MET A 25 4.58 -8.72 4.39
C MET A 25 5.14 -8.18 5.71
N VAL A 26 4.90 -8.87 6.83
CA VAL A 26 5.46 -8.50 8.13
C VAL A 26 6.88 -9.07 8.24
N SER A 27 7.85 -8.19 8.48
CA SER A 27 9.21 -8.62 8.82
C SER A 27 9.26 -9.14 10.26
N CYS A 28 10.15 -10.08 10.56
CA CYS A 28 10.38 -10.49 11.94
C CYS A 28 10.90 -9.31 12.79
N GLU A 29 11.50 -8.28 12.17
CA GLU A 29 11.83 -7.02 12.87
C GLU A 29 10.63 -6.33 13.46
N PHE A 30 9.62 -6.16 12.62
CA PHE A 30 8.41 -5.52 13.05
C PHE A 30 7.67 -6.39 14.05
N LEU A 31 7.64 -7.71 13.81
CA LEU A 31 7.01 -8.66 14.71
C LEU A 31 7.66 -8.65 16.10
N GLN A 32 8.99 -8.47 16.22
CA GLN A 32 9.59 -8.17 17.52
C GLN A 32 8.89 -6.98 18.14
N LYS A 33 9.02 -5.84 17.46
CA LYS A 33 8.85 -4.55 18.10
C LYS A 33 7.45 -4.51 18.65
N LEU A 34 6.51 -5.07 17.88
CA LEU A 34 5.16 -5.38 18.31
C LEU A 34 5.08 -6.26 19.56
N ALA A 35 5.70 -7.45 19.58
CA ALA A 35 5.72 -8.35 20.74
C ALA A 35 6.31 -7.69 22.00
N SER A 36 7.43 -6.97 21.89
CA SER A 36 8.05 -6.23 23.00
C SER A 36 7.12 -5.14 23.53
N ILE A 37 6.51 -4.36 22.64
CA ILE A 37 5.56 -3.29 22.98
C ILE A 37 4.34 -3.87 23.70
N VAL A 38 3.78 -4.97 23.19
CA VAL A 38 2.63 -5.65 23.80
C VAL A 38 3.00 -6.23 25.16
N GLY A 39 4.18 -6.84 25.29
CA GLY A 39 4.70 -7.34 26.57
C GLY A 39 4.83 -6.24 27.62
N GLU A 40 5.50 -5.14 27.26
CA GLU A 40 5.62 -3.97 28.14
C GLU A 40 4.26 -3.41 28.56
N ALA A 41 3.29 -3.36 27.64
CA ALA A 41 1.97 -2.80 27.90
C ALA A 41 1.07 -3.72 28.74
N LYS A 42 1.25 -5.04 28.64
CA LYS A 42 0.47 -6.05 29.35
C LYS A 42 1.12 -6.57 30.64
N GLY A 43 2.35 -6.14 30.94
CA GLY A 43 3.11 -6.61 32.10
C GLY A 43 3.66 -8.04 31.93
N GLY A 44 3.75 -8.54 30.70
CA GLY A 44 4.30 -9.85 30.37
C GLY A 44 5.66 -9.73 29.68
N SER A 45 6.56 -10.70 29.88
CA SER A 45 7.82 -10.75 29.14
C SER A 45 7.62 -11.57 27.87
N PHE A 46 7.71 -10.93 26.70
CA PHE A 46 7.99 -11.61 25.44
C PHE A 46 9.49 -11.46 25.15
N PRO A 47 10.18 -12.50 24.64
CA PRO A 47 11.59 -12.41 24.32
C PRO A 47 11.87 -11.36 23.21
N PRO A 48 13.04 -10.68 23.21
CA PRO A 48 13.41 -9.64 22.23
C PRO A 48 13.78 -10.24 20.85
N VAL A 49 13.73 -9.49 19.73
CA VAL A 49 13.69 -10.01 18.32
C VAL A 49 14.09 -8.89 17.30
N GLY A 50 14.36 -9.15 16.02
CA GLY A 50 14.51 -8.20 14.90
C GLY A 50 14.46 -8.89 13.48
N GLY A 51 14.69 -8.18 12.34
CA GLY A 51 14.82 -8.50 10.87
C GLY A 51 13.96 -9.53 10.03
N ARG A 52 13.99 -9.41 8.67
CA ARG A 52 13.47 -10.21 7.48
C ARG A 52 12.10 -10.96 7.51
N PRO A 53 11.42 -11.29 6.38
CA PRO A 53 10.09 -11.94 6.39
C PRO A 53 10.09 -13.39 6.91
N LEU A 54 8.97 -13.78 7.53
CA LEU A 54 8.81 -15.00 8.33
C LEU A 54 8.99 -16.34 7.59
N TYR A 55 8.86 -16.37 6.27
CA TYR A 55 8.83 -17.61 5.47
C TYR A 55 10.17 -17.97 4.80
N TRP A 56 11.25 -17.20 5.05
CA TRP A 56 12.55 -17.44 4.43
C TRP A 56 13.36 -18.55 5.15
N PRO A 57 14.12 -19.41 4.44
CA PRO A 57 14.94 -20.46 5.05
C PRO A 57 16.03 -19.89 5.96
N SER A 58 16.30 -20.58 7.08
CA SER A 58 17.36 -20.20 8.02
C SER A 58 18.74 -20.40 7.40
N ASP A 59 19.59 -19.39 7.48
CA ASP A 59 21.01 -19.48 7.12
C ASP A 59 21.86 -19.03 8.32
N ALA A 60 23.09 -19.52 8.42
CA ALA A 60 24.04 -19.19 9.49
C ALA A 60 24.42 -17.69 9.50
N SER A 61 24.03 -16.93 8.48
CA SER A 61 24.22 -15.49 8.32
C SER A 61 23.19 -14.60 9.02
N LEU A 62 22.19 -15.18 9.71
CA LEU A 62 21.11 -14.44 10.38
C LEU A 62 21.60 -13.61 11.58
N LYS A 63 21.13 -12.37 11.68
CA LYS A 63 21.33 -11.54 12.89
C LYS A 63 20.54 -12.12 14.06
N GLU A 64 21.00 -11.93 15.29
CA GLU A 64 20.38 -12.51 16.50
C GLU A 64 18.89 -12.17 16.64
N GLU A 65 18.60 -10.90 16.46
CA GLU A 65 17.30 -10.34 16.18
C GLU A 65 16.40 -11.22 15.29
N GLU A 66 16.84 -11.59 14.09
CA GLU A 66 16.09 -12.37 13.09
C GLU A 66 15.71 -13.76 13.56
N LYS A 67 16.61 -14.38 14.31
CA LYS A 67 16.40 -15.72 14.86
C LYS A 67 15.23 -15.74 15.83
N ILE A 68 15.11 -14.72 16.67
CA ILE A 68 14.11 -14.75 17.74
C ILE A 68 12.70 -14.50 17.17
N GLY A 69 12.59 -13.80 16.04
CA GLY A 69 11.29 -13.48 15.45
C GLY A 69 10.73 -14.60 14.63
N ARG A 70 11.64 -15.37 14.04
CA ARG A 70 11.33 -16.70 13.57
C ARG A 70 10.87 -17.60 14.72
N GLN A 71 11.59 -17.65 15.85
CA GLN A 71 11.16 -18.44 17.01
C GLN A 71 9.76 -18.07 17.49
N LEU A 72 9.43 -16.78 17.57
CA LEU A 72 8.08 -16.32 17.95
C LEU A 72 7.01 -16.78 16.96
N TYR A 73 7.29 -16.72 15.66
CA TYR A 73 6.34 -17.22 14.66
C TYR A 73 6.20 -18.75 14.68
N GLU A 74 7.27 -19.47 14.98
CA GLU A 74 7.24 -20.93 15.14
C GLU A 74 6.49 -21.37 16.41
N GLN A 75 6.24 -20.47 17.38
CA GLN A 75 5.37 -20.74 18.52
C GLN A 75 3.87 -20.84 18.15
N PHE A 76 3.46 -20.42 16.95
CA PHE A 76 2.10 -20.64 16.49
C PHE A 76 1.90 -22.11 16.10
N GLU A 77 1.31 -22.89 17.01
CA GLU A 77 1.09 -24.33 16.81
C GLU A 77 -0.13 -24.64 15.93
N THR A 78 -1.13 -23.75 15.93
CA THR A 78 -2.37 -23.97 15.17
C THR A 78 -2.28 -23.31 13.81
N VAL A 79 -2.27 -24.13 12.76
CA VAL A 79 -2.30 -23.67 11.36
C VAL A 79 -3.57 -24.18 10.70
N VAL A 80 -4.44 -23.26 10.29
CA VAL A 80 -5.64 -23.56 9.50
C VAL A 80 -5.42 -23.14 8.07
N ILE A 81 -5.45 -24.10 7.14
CA ILE A 81 -5.30 -23.85 5.70
C ILE A 81 -6.67 -23.87 5.03
N LEU A 82 -7.11 -22.71 4.54
CA LEU A 82 -8.29 -22.61 3.68
C LEU A 82 -7.96 -23.18 2.30
N LYS A 83 -8.74 -24.17 1.85
CA LYS A 83 -8.49 -24.88 0.58
C LYS A 83 -9.34 -24.39 -0.59
N GLN A 84 -10.43 -23.69 -0.32
CA GLN A 84 -11.37 -23.24 -1.34
C GLN A 84 -11.11 -21.78 -1.72
N GLN A 85 -10.92 -21.53 -3.02
CA GLN A 85 -10.86 -20.18 -3.59
C GLN A 85 -12.27 -19.74 -3.96
N MET A 86 -12.74 -18.63 -3.37
CA MET A 86 -14.08 -18.06 -3.60
C MET A 86 -14.06 -16.87 -4.57
N ARG A 87 -12.87 -16.38 -4.98
CA ARG A 87 -12.73 -15.18 -5.83
C ARG A 87 -13.10 -15.41 -7.30
N THR A 88 -13.04 -16.65 -7.79
CA THR A 88 -13.28 -16.97 -9.20
C THR A 88 -13.99 -18.31 -9.33
N ASP A 89 -15.05 -18.33 -10.13
CA ASP A 89 -15.85 -19.52 -10.39
C ASP A 89 -15.31 -20.34 -11.56
N ASP A 90 -14.52 -19.74 -12.45
CA ASP A 90 -13.94 -20.38 -13.62
C ASP A 90 -12.93 -21.49 -13.20
N PRO A 91 -13.21 -22.76 -13.50
CA PRO A 91 -12.35 -23.88 -13.13
C PRO A 91 -11.01 -23.88 -13.87
N VAL A 92 -10.96 -23.37 -15.10
CA VAL A 92 -9.73 -23.26 -15.89
C VAL A 92 -8.81 -22.22 -15.26
N TRP A 93 -9.36 -21.03 -14.99
CA TRP A 93 -8.61 -19.95 -14.33
C TRP A 93 -8.15 -20.36 -12.92
N ARG A 94 -9.00 -21.03 -12.14
CA ARG A 94 -8.64 -21.55 -10.82
C ARG A 94 -7.50 -22.56 -10.89
N GLY A 95 -7.54 -23.47 -11.86
CA GLY A 95 -6.48 -24.45 -12.10
C GLY A 95 -5.14 -23.80 -12.44
N PHE A 96 -5.18 -22.79 -13.33
CA PHE A 96 -4.03 -21.96 -13.67
C PHE A 96 -3.43 -21.27 -12.44
N LEU A 97 -4.24 -20.52 -11.67
CA LEU A 97 -3.76 -19.81 -10.47
C LEU A 97 -3.16 -20.76 -9.42
N GLY A 98 -3.72 -21.96 -9.29
CA GLY A 98 -3.16 -23.01 -8.42
C GLY A 98 -1.76 -23.44 -8.85
N ARG A 99 -1.54 -23.70 -10.15
CA ARG A 99 -0.22 -24.04 -10.70
C ARG A 99 0.76 -22.87 -10.60
N LEU A 100 0.32 -21.66 -10.92
CA LEU A 100 1.14 -20.45 -10.87
C LEU A 100 1.71 -20.22 -9.47
N ARG A 101 0.91 -20.43 -8.42
CA ARG A 101 1.36 -20.30 -7.02
C ARG A 101 2.56 -21.17 -6.68
N HIS A 102 2.69 -22.33 -7.33
CA HIS A 102 3.77 -23.29 -7.09
C HIS A 102 4.86 -23.24 -8.18
N GLY A 103 4.77 -22.30 -9.12
CA GLY A 103 5.70 -22.23 -10.26
C GLY A 103 5.58 -23.43 -11.20
N ALA A 104 4.44 -24.10 -11.23
CA ALA A 104 4.19 -25.33 -12.00
C ALA A 104 3.32 -25.08 -13.24
N CYS A 105 3.39 -23.88 -13.82
CA CYS A 105 2.64 -23.54 -15.03
C CYS A 105 3.04 -24.46 -16.19
N ASN A 106 2.06 -24.78 -17.03
CA ASN A 106 2.26 -25.60 -18.23
C ASN A 106 1.98 -24.79 -19.51
N ARG A 107 2.16 -25.44 -20.66
CA ARG A 107 1.94 -24.80 -21.96
C ARG A 107 0.51 -24.26 -22.15
N GLN A 108 -0.50 -24.97 -21.65
CA GLN A 108 -1.90 -24.51 -21.75
C GLN A 108 -2.13 -23.22 -20.94
N ASP A 109 -1.43 -23.07 -19.82
CA ASP A 109 -1.46 -21.83 -19.03
C ASP A 109 -0.85 -20.65 -19.80
N GLU A 110 0.25 -20.90 -20.51
CA GLU A 110 0.88 -19.88 -21.36
C GLU A 110 -0.01 -19.48 -22.53
N GLU A 111 -0.64 -20.46 -23.19
CA GLU A 111 -1.59 -20.23 -24.27
C GLU A 111 -2.81 -19.44 -23.77
N LEU A 112 -3.34 -19.75 -22.59
CA LEU A 112 -4.39 -18.97 -21.93
C LEU A 112 -3.95 -17.53 -21.62
N LEU A 113 -2.73 -17.32 -21.14
CA LEU A 113 -2.21 -15.97 -20.91
C LEU A 113 -2.05 -15.17 -22.21
N GLN A 114 -1.68 -15.83 -23.30
CA GLN A 114 -1.53 -15.21 -24.60
C GLN A 114 -2.86 -14.70 -25.16
N THR A 115 -4.00 -15.36 -24.88
CA THR A 115 -5.32 -14.87 -25.32
C THR A 115 -5.70 -13.54 -24.67
N MET A 116 -5.17 -13.23 -23.49
CA MET A 116 -5.39 -11.95 -22.79
C MET A 116 -4.35 -10.88 -23.15
N ASN A 117 -3.37 -11.22 -23.98
CA ASN A 117 -2.37 -10.25 -24.41
C ASN A 117 -2.97 -9.34 -25.50
N MET A 118 -3.26 -8.10 -25.12
CA MET A 118 -3.79 -7.07 -26.02
C MET A 118 -2.86 -6.70 -27.19
N ARG A 119 -1.61 -7.18 -27.21
CA ARG A 119 -0.68 -7.04 -28.35
C ARG A 119 -0.81 -8.15 -29.39
N SER A 120 -1.72 -9.12 -29.18
CA SER A 120 -2.08 -10.09 -30.20
C SER A 120 -2.69 -9.38 -31.41
N ALA A 121 -2.36 -9.82 -32.63
CA ALA A 121 -2.78 -9.22 -33.91
C ALA A 121 -4.31 -9.14 -34.14
N GLN A 122 -5.13 -9.54 -33.16
CA GLN A 122 -6.59 -9.48 -33.19
C GLN A 122 -7.18 -8.15 -32.68
N TYR A 123 -6.42 -7.34 -31.95
CA TYR A 123 -6.91 -6.05 -31.44
C TYR A 123 -6.18 -4.91 -32.15
N ASP A 124 -6.66 -4.56 -33.35
CA ASP A 124 -6.12 -3.47 -34.18
C ASP A 124 -6.55 -2.08 -33.67
N THR A 125 -7.25 -2.04 -32.53
CA THR A 125 -7.77 -0.82 -31.92
C THR A 125 -7.35 -0.74 -30.45
N THR A 126 -7.15 0.49 -29.97
CA THR A 126 -6.90 0.76 -28.54
C THR A 126 -8.20 0.96 -27.76
N ASP A 127 -9.35 0.79 -28.40
CA ASP A 127 -10.65 0.83 -27.76
C ASP A 127 -11.03 -0.58 -27.29
N LEU A 128 -11.01 -0.77 -25.98
CA LEU A 128 -11.26 -2.06 -25.35
C LEU A 128 -12.75 -2.27 -25.04
N GLY A 129 -13.60 -1.29 -25.31
CA GLY A 129 -15.01 -1.30 -24.90
C GLY A 129 -15.26 -0.51 -23.61
N GLU A 130 -16.54 -0.18 -23.38
CA GLU A 130 -16.96 0.66 -22.26
C GLU A 130 -16.65 0.04 -20.90
N GLU A 131 -16.66 -1.29 -20.81
CA GLU A 131 -16.39 -2.06 -19.61
C GLU A 131 -14.95 -1.86 -19.07
N TRP A 132 -14.03 -1.39 -19.90
CA TRP A 132 -12.64 -1.11 -19.51
C TRP A 132 -12.40 0.35 -19.12
N ASN A 133 -13.40 1.23 -19.26
CA ASN A 133 -13.24 2.65 -18.92
C ASN A 133 -12.91 2.86 -17.43
N GLU A 134 -13.33 1.95 -16.56
CA GLU A 134 -13.09 2.00 -15.11
C GLU A 134 -12.03 0.98 -14.64
N ALA A 135 -11.35 0.31 -15.57
CA ALA A 135 -10.38 -0.73 -15.22
C ALA A 135 -9.17 -0.17 -14.44
N ILE A 136 -8.74 -0.91 -13.42
CA ILE A 136 -7.58 -0.55 -12.59
C ILE A 136 -6.31 -1.12 -13.21
N LEU A 137 -5.32 -0.26 -13.46
CA LEU A 137 -3.99 -0.71 -13.85
C LEU A 137 -3.18 -1.17 -12.64
N VAL A 138 -2.78 -2.44 -12.64
CA VAL A 138 -1.80 -2.99 -11.71
C VAL A 138 -0.42 -2.99 -12.38
N THR A 139 0.57 -2.34 -11.77
CA THR A 139 1.93 -2.24 -12.33
C THR A 139 2.99 -2.24 -11.23
N PRO A 140 4.15 -2.91 -11.44
CA PRO A 140 5.24 -2.90 -10.46
C PRO A 140 5.97 -1.55 -10.41
N ARG A 141 5.73 -0.63 -11.37
CA ARG A 141 6.47 0.63 -11.49
C ARG A 141 5.61 1.82 -11.08
N HIS A 142 5.99 2.50 -9.99
CA HIS A 142 5.32 3.73 -9.55
C HIS A 142 5.25 4.81 -10.64
N ALA A 143 6.28 4.95 -11.47
CA ALA A 143 6.27 5.93 -12.58
C ALA A 143 5.16 5.65 -13.61
N VAL A 144 4.90 4.37 -13.91
CA VAL A 144 3.83 3.97 -14.84
C VAL A 144 2.47 4.24 -14.18
N ARG A 145 2.29 3.83 -12.92
CA ARG A 145 1.07 4.11 -12.15
C ARG A 145 0.72 5.60 -12.14
N ARG A 146 1.72 6.47 -11.87
CA ARG A 146 1.53 7.93 -11.85
C ARG A 146 1.05 8.47 -13.19
N ARG A 147 1.73 8.11 -14.29
CA ARG A 147 1.37 8.55 -15.64
C ARG A 147 -0.01 8.04 -16.05
N TRP A 148 -0.33 6.79 -15.70
CA TRP A 148 -1.65 6.21 -15.96
C TRP A 148 -2.76 6.99 -15.26
N ASN A 149 -2.62 7.22 -13.95
CA ASN A 149 -3.62 7.96 -13.17
C ASN A 149 -3.78 9.40 -13.67
N GLN A 150 -2.68 10.08 -14.04
CA GLN A 150 -2.73 11.42 -14.64
C GLN A 150 -3.46 11.42 -15.98
N ALA A 151 -3.20 10.44 -16.85
CA ALA A 151 -3.88 10.31 -18.13
C ALA A 151 -5.38 10.01 -17.95
N ALA A 152 -5.73 9.11 -17.03
CA ALA A 152 -7.11 8.77 -16.69
C ALA A 152 -7.88 9.99 -16.15
N LEU A 153 -7.27 10.77 -15.25
CA LEU A 153 -7.87 11.99 -14.71
C LEU A 153 -8.12 13.04 -15.80
N ARG A 154 -7.16 13.22 -16.72
CA ARG A 154 -7.32 14.14 -17.86
C ARG A 154 -8.44 13.71 -18.80
N LYS A 155 -8.49 12.41 -19.14
CA LYS A 155 -9.58 11.83 -19.94
C LYS A 155 -10.94 12.08 -19.26
N HIS A 156 -11.03 11.84 -17.94
CA HIS A 156 -12.22 12.10 -17.14
C HIS A 156 -12.64 13.57 -17.19
N CYS A 157 -11.73 14.52 -16.97
CA CYS A 157 -12.06 15.94 -17.03
C CYS A 157 -12.54 16.37 -18.43
N GLN A 158 -11.92 15.84 -19.48
CA GLN A 158 -12.30 16.12 -20.87
C GLN A 158 -13.68 15.57 -21.23
N SER A 159 -14.00 14.34 -20.83
CA SER A 159 -15.29 13.70 -21.17
C SER A 159 -16.44 14.21 -20.31
N SER A 160 -16.20 14.51 -19.04
CA SER A 160 -17.24 14.93 -18.09
C SER A 160 -17.40 16.46 -17.97
N GLY A 161 -16.49 17.23 -18.57
CA GLY A 161 -16.43 18.69 -18.41
C GLY A 161 -16.09 19.14 -16.98
N ARG A 162 -15.62 18.23 -16.11
CA ARG A 162 -15.26 18.55 -14.73
C ARG A 162 -13.95 19.32 -14.66
N GLN A 163 -13.90 20.29 -13.76
CA GLN A 163 -12.73 21.10 -13.54
C GLN A 163 -11.60 20.29 -12.87
N LEU A 164 -10.37 20.48 -13.38
CA LEU A 164 -9.15 19.95 -12.80
C LEU A 164 -8.55 20.94 -11.80
N TYR A 165 -8.39 20.50 -10.56
CA TYR A 165 -7.76 21.24 -9.48
C TYR A 165 -6.32 20.77 -9.28
N LYS A 166 -5.43 21.70 -8.91
CA LYS A 166 -4.02 21.40 -8.59
C LYS A 166 -3.72 21.85 -7.17
N CYS A 167 -3.66 20.91 -6.24
CA CYS A 167 -3.31 21.15 -4.86
C CYS A 167 -1.78 21.04 -4.71
N ARG A 168 -1.11 22.14 -4.38
CA ARG A 168 0.34 22.15 -4.12
C ARG A 168 0.62 21.89 -2.64
N SER A 169 1.71 21.21 -2.33
CA SER A 169 2.17 21.06 -0.95
C SER A 169 2.63 22.40 -0.38
N TRP A 170 2.42 22.56 0.93
CA TRP A 170 2.97 23.68 1.70
C TRP A 170 4.04 23.16 2.66
N ASP A 171 5.30 23.36 2.31
CA ASP A 171 6.43 22.83 3.07
C ASP A 171 7.00 23.84 4.07
N THR A 172 7.24 23.39 5.31
CA THR A 172 7.81 24.21 6.39
C THR A 172 8.91 23.47 7.17
N ILE A 173 9.84 24.22 7.76
CA ILE A 173 10.82 23.72 8.75
C ILE A 173 10.53 24.40 10.09
N GLY A 174 10.06 23.63 11.06
CA GLY A 174 9.69 24.17 12.38
C GLY A 174 8.59 25.23 12.32
N GLY A 175 7.64 25.11 11.38
CA GLY A 175 6.57 26.09 11.15
C GLY A 175 6.99 27.31 10.33
N ARG A 176 8.27 27.47 10.01
CA ARG A 176 8.78 28.53 9.13
C ARG A 176 8.74 28.07 7.67
N ALA A 177 8.30 28.96 6.76
CA ALA A 177 8.39 28.72 5.33
C ALA A 177 9.85 28.53 4.87
N LEU A 178 10.05 27.61 3.93
CA LEU A 178 11.37 27.35 3.33
C LEU A 178 11.89 28.56 2.56
N THR A 179 13.17 28.88 2.75
CA THR A 179 13.93 29.80 1.89
C THR A 179 14.11 29.22 0.48
N LEU A 180 14.42 30.05 -0.51
CA LEU A 180 14.63 29.59 -1.90
C LEU A 180 15.72 28.51 -1.99
N ARG A 181 16.80 28.65 -1.21
CA ARG A 181 17.88 27.65 -1.14
C ARG A 181 17.38 26.34 -0.54
N GLU A 182 16.61 26.39 0.54
CA GLU A 182 16.03 25.20 1.16
C GLU A 182 15.02 24.50 0.24
N ARG A 183 14.19 25.27 -0.49
CA ARG A 183 13.29 24.73 -1.53
C ARG A 183 14.07 24.04 -2.65
N PHE A 184 15.14 24.66 -3.13
CA PHE A 184 15.99 24.07 -4.17
C PHE A 184 16.64 22.77 -3.69
N MET A 185 17.19 22.76 -2.47
CA MET A 185 17.76 21.56 -1.85
C MET A 185 16.71 20.46 -1.66
N LEU A 186 15.49 20.81 -1.26
CA LEU A 186 14.38 19.86 -1.12
C LEU A 186 13.98 19.26 -2.46
N ALA A 187 13.83 20.08 -3.51
CA ALA A 187 13.53 19.62 -4.86
C ALA A 187 14.63 18.70 -5.40
N GLU A 188 15.90 19.04 -5.19
CA GLU A 188 17.04 18.23 -5.59
C GLU A 188 17.11 16.91 -4.82
N GLN A 189 16.83 16.91 -3.51
CA GLN A 189 16.73 15.69 -2.72
C GLN A 189 15.58 14.80 -3.17
N ASN A 190 14.40 15.36 -3.47
CA ASN A 190 13.25 14.62 -3.97
C ASN A 190 13.56 13.98 -5.34
N ALA A 191 14.31 14.66 -6.21
CA ALA A 191 14.78 14.10 -7.47
C ALA A 191 15.79 12.95 -7.27
N ARG A 192 16.67 13.04 -6.26
CA ARG A 192 17.73 12.06 -5.97
C ARG A 192 17.25 10.85 -5.13
N LYS A 193 16.24 11.01 -4.27
CA LYS A 193 15.78 9.98 -3.30
C LYS A 193 14.81 8.95 -3.88
N HIS A 194 14.74 8.78 -5.20
CA HIS A 194 13.95 7.71 -5.81
C HIS A 194 14.35 6.27 -5.38
N TYR A 195 15.40 6.09 -4.56
CA TYR A 195 15.92 4.77 -4.15
C TYR A 195 16.14 4.54 -2.63
N ARG A 196 16.12 5.56 -1.76
CA ARG A 196 16.41 5.36 -0.31
C ARG A 196 15.49 6.20 0.56
N SER A 197 14.75 5.50 1.41
CA SER A 197 13.66 5.93 2.31
C SER A 197 12.33 6.22 1.62
N VAL A 198 11.45 5.21 1.61
CA VAL A 198 9.99 5.30 1.48
C VAL A 198 9.45 5.96 2.77
N GLN A 199 9.88 7.18 3.07
CA GLN A 199 9.11 7.99 4.00
C GLN A 199 7.93 8.50 3.17
N LYS A 200 6.71 8.30 3.67
CA LYS A 200 5.45 8.64 2.99
C LYS A 200 5.40 10.14 2.64
N THR A 201 6.06 10.54 1.56
CA THR A 201 5.98 11.89 1.02
C THR A 201 4.87 11.90 -0.03
N LEU A 202 3.88 12.75 0.21
CA LEU A 202 2.89 13.10 -0.79
C LEU A 202 3.59 13.79 -1.97
N GLU A 203 2.96 13.75 -3.14
CA GLU A 203 3.46 14.47 -4.30
C GLU A 203 3.41 15.98 -4.04
N ASP A 204 4.40 16.72 -4.58
CA ASP A 204 4.48 18.20 -4.47
C ASP A 204 3.24 18.87 -5.05
N VAL A 205 2.63 18.24 -6.05
CA VAL A 205 1.35 18.66 -6.61
C VAL A 205 0.47 17.44 -6.78
N ILE A 206 -0.74 17.49 -6.23
CA ILE A 206 -1.79 16.50 -6.44
C ILE A 206 -2.86 17.11 -7.33
N GLU A 207 -3.17 16.42 -8.42
CA GLU A 207 -4.26 16.76 -9.33
C GLU A 207 -5.56 16.09 -8.85
N LEU A 208 -6.66 16.84 -8.78
CA LEU A 208 -7.95 16.40 -8.24
C LEU A 208 -9.10 16.84 -9.16
N ALA A 209 -10.16 16.04 -9.26
CA ALA A 209 -11.41 16.43 -9.89
C ALA A 209 -12.59 15.67 -9.26
N VAL A 210 -13.78 16.26 -9.29
CA VAL A 210 -15.02 15.56 -8.90
C VAL A 210 -15.23 14.34 -9.81
N GLY A 211 -15.55 13.20 -9.22
CA GLY A 211 -15.65 11.88 -9.86
C GLY A 211 -14.34 11.08 -9.87
N MET A 212 -13.22 11.66 -9.43
CA MET A 212 -11.93 10.95 -9.41
C MET A 212 -11.91 9.87 -8.32
N LYS A 213 -11.51 8.65 -8.69
CA LYS A 213 -11.25 7.57 -7.73
C LYS A 213 -9.94 7.82 -6.97
N VAL A 214 -9.99 7.71 -5.66
CA VAL A 214 -8.87 7.99 -4.74
C VAL A 214 -8.61 6.83 -3.81
N MET A 215 -7.41 6.80 -3.25
CA MET A 215 -7.04 5.89 -2.17
C MET A 215 -6.40 6.70 -1.05
N ILE A 216 -6.88 6.48 0.18
CA ILE A 216 -6.28 7.07 1.38
C ILE A 216 -4.92 6.42 1.60
N THR A 217 -3.89 7.22 1.85
CA THR A 217 -2.49 6.74 2.05
C THR A 217 -2.01 6.84 3.49
N LEU A 218 -2.81 7.47 4.36
CA LEU A 218 -2.51 7.72 5.76
C LEU A 218 -3.65 7.19 6.64
N ASN A 219 -3.28 6.69 7.81
CA ASN A 219 -4.28 6.34 8.82
C ASN A 219 -4.68 7.63 9.52
N MET A 220 -5.89 8.12 9.25
CA MET A 220 -6.42 9.31 9.92
C MET A 220 -7.27 8.90 11.12
N GLN A 221 -8.25 8.02 10.87
CA GLN A 221 -9.16 7.52 11.90
C GLN A 221 -9.64 6.13 11.51
N THR A 222 -9.00 5.11 12.07
CA THR A 222 -9.25 3.70 11.75
C THR A 222 -10.65 3.23 12.14
N ASP A 223 -11.24 3.86 13.16
CA ASP A 223 -12.53 3.46 13.72
C ASP A 223 -13.74 3.84 12.83
N ILE A 224 -13.49 4.66 11.79
CA ILE A 224 -14.48 5.07 10.78
C ILE A 224 -14.01 4.73 9.36
N ASP A 225 -13.16 3.69 9.22
CA ASP A 225 -12.61 3.20 7.96
C ASP A 225 -11.80 4.23 7.13
N LEU A 226 -11.37 5.34 7.75
CA LEU A 226 -10.44 6.31 7.14
C LEU A 226 -8.98 5.88 7.37
N ALA A 227 -8.64 4.75 6.77
CA ALA A 227 -7.34 4.10 6.89
C ALA A 227 -6.61 3.99 5.54
N ASN A 228 -5.30 3.77 5.60
CA ASN A 228 -4.46 3.54 4.43
C ASN A 228 -4.98 2.34 3.62
N GLY A 229 -5.21 2.53 2.33
CA GLY A 229 -5.78 1.54 1.42
C GLY A 229 -7.29 1.69 1.19
N ALA A 230 -8.00 2.46 2.02
CA ALA A 230 -9.41 2.76 1.81
C ALA A 230 -9.58 3.50 0.48
N ARG A 231 -10.55 3.04 -0.32
CA ARG A 231 -10.86 3.61 -1.63
C ARG A 231 -12.06 4.53 -1.52
N GLY A 232 -12.08 5.56 -2.34
CA GLY A 232 -13.20 6.49 -2.40
C GLY A 232 -13.31 7.17 -3.76
N GLU A 233 -14.29 8.05 -3.85
CA GLU A 233 -14.52 8.92 -4.99
C GLU A 233 -14.69 10.35 -4.47
N ILE A 234 -14.09 11.31 -5.17
CA ILE A 234 -14.28 12.72 -4.85
C ILE A 234 -15.68 13.12 -5.30
N VAL A 235 -16.60 13.31 -4.34
CA VAL A 235 -17.97 13.73 -4.64
C VAL A 235 -18.11 15.25 -4.76
N ASP A 236 -17.23 16.01 -4.09
CA ASP A 236 -17.24 17.47 -4.10
C ASP A 236 -15.86 18.03 -3.72
N ILE A 237 -15.58 19.28 -4.11
CA ILE A 237 -14.36 20.02 -3.77
C ILE A 237 -14.75 21.41 -3.29
N VAL A 238 -14.54 21.66 -2.00
CA VAL A 238 -14.79 22.97 -1.38
C VAL A 238 -13.45 23.67 -1.16
N LEU A 239 -13.31 24.89 -1.70
CA LEU A 239 -12.12 25.71 -1.53
C LEU A 239 -12.13 26.44 -0.19
N HIS A 240 -10.93 26.72 0.34
CA HIS A 240 -10.79 27.60 1.49
C HIS A 240 -11.28 29.01 1.13
N PRO A 241 -11.91 29.78 2.05
CA PRO A 241 -12.40 31.13 1.77
C PRO A 241 -11.35 32.13 1.25
N ASP A 242 -10.07 31.86 1.53
CA ASP A 242 -8.94 32.69 1.10
C ASP A 242 -8.45 32.37 -0.31
N GLU A 243 -8.92 31.28 -0.91
CA GLU A 243 -8.61 30.93 -2.30
C GLU A 243 -9.51 31.76 -3.24
N PRO A 244 -9.01 32.18 -4.41
CA PRO A 244 -9.81 32.93 -5.37
C PRO A 244 -11.03 32.11 -5.82
N ASN A 245 -12.18 32.78 -5.92
CA ASN A 245 -13.38 32.19 -6.53
C ASN A 245 -13.07 31.78 -7.97
N ILE A 246 -13.50 30.56 -8.34
CA ILE A 246 -13.28 29.97 -9.65
C ILE A 246 -14.46 30.22 -10.58
#